data_AF-A0A7C5MCX2-F1
#
_entry.id   AF-A0A7C5MCX2-F1
#
_cell.length_a   1.000
_cell.length_b   1.000
_cell.length_c   1.000
_cell.angle_alpha   90.00
_cell.angle_beta   90.00
_cell.angle_gamma   90.00
#
_symmetry.space_group_name_H-M   'P 1'
#
loop_
_entity.id
_entity.type
_entity.pdbx_description
1 polymer ?
#
loop_
_entity_poly.entity_id
_entity_poly.type
_entity_poly.pdbx_seq_one_letter_code
_entity_poly.pdbx_strand_id
1 'polypeptide(L)'
;YNILPDAAILDPEMTVGLPPFLTAATGMDALSHAIEAMHSREREPVADALALHAIRLIREVLPVCVSSPGDLWARGRQLLASTMAGAAFSNAQVGLVHAMSHTVGARFSIHHGLANSICLPHVVRFNAEACGEVYREVAMAFGVDPSGSDIEVADRLASAIEAFALGLGLPSRFTDLGVPPDALEGLAEATLYDGSMVYNARFVSDAAEILPVWEKAYYGVGRP
;
A
#
# COMPACT_ATOMS: atom_id res chain seq x y z
N TYR A 1 9.65 -2.73 25.79
CA TYR A 1 9.40 -1.51 25.01
C TYR A 1 7.95 -1.14 25.18
N ASN A 2 7.65 0.05 25.70
CA ASN A 2 6.30 0.56 25.83
C ASN A 2 6.22 1.87 25.02
N ILE A 3 6.10 1.71 23.70
CA ILE A 3 6.05 2.83 22.74
C ILE A 3 4.61 3.20 22.35
N LEU A 4 3.63 2.49 22.91
CA LEU A 4 2.22 2.80 22.73
C LEU A 4 1.88 4.11 23.46
N PRO A 5 1.24 5.08 22.79
CA PRO A 5 0.82 6.30 23.44
C PRO A 5 -0.35 6.05 24.40
N ASP A 6 -0.46 6.83 25.47
CA ASP A 6 -1.58 6.75 26.42
C ASP A 6 -2.91 7.23 25.80
N ALA A 7 -2.84 8.11 24.79
CA ALA A 7 -3.99 8.63 24.07
C ALA A 7 -3.61 9.02 22.62
N ALA A 8 -4.57 8.89 21.71
CA ALA A 8 -4.49 9.37 20.34
C ALA A 8 -5.67 10.30 20.06
N ILE A 9 -5.40 11.49 19.51
CA ILE A 9 -6.42 12.49 19.16
C ILE A 9 -6.48 12.59 17.64
N LEU A 10 -7.64 12.30 17.06
CA LEU A 10 -7.90 12.39 15.63
C LEU A 10 -8.66 13.67 15.33
N ASP A 11 -7.93 14.76 15.14
CA ASP A 11 -8.51 16.07 14.80
C ASP A 11 -8.37 16.35 13.30
N PRO A 12 -9.48 16.37 12.52
CA PRO A 12 -9.43 16.63 11.09
C PRO A 12 -8.94 18.04 10.74
N GLU A 13 -9.13 19.04 11.62
CA GLU A 13 -8.67 20.42 11.38
C GLU A 13 -7.14 20.47 11.22
N MET A 14 -6.43 19.60 11.96
CA MET A 14 -4.97 19.48 11.90
C MET A 14 -4.45 18.91 10.57
N THR A 15 -5.33 18.42 9.70
CA THR A 15 -4.96 17.81 8.41
C THR A 15 -5.30 18.68 7.19
N VAL A 16 -6.10 19.74 7.37
CA VAL A 16 -6.58 20.60 6.27
C VAL A 16 -5.41 21.28 5.54
N GLY A 17 -4.33 21.60 6.26
CA GLY A 17 -3.13 22.24 5.70
C GLY A 17 -2.24 21.33 4.85
N LEU A 18 -2.51 20.02 4.78
CA LEU A 18 -1.72 19.11 3.96
C LEU A 18 -1.93 19.40 2.46
N PRO A 19 -0.85 19.64 1.69
CA PRO A 19 -0.93 19.75 0.24
C PRO A 19 -1.61 18.53 -0.40
N PRO A 20 -2.26 18.67 -1.57
CA PRO A 20 -2.94 17.56 -2.25
C PRO A 20 -2.04 16.35 -2.48
N PHE A 21 -0.78 16.57 -2.90
CA PHE A 21 0.18 15.50 -3.10
C PHE A 21 0.48 14.71 -1.82
N LEU A 22 0.73 15.40 -0.70
CA LEU A 22 0.97 14.73 0.58
C LEU A 22 -0.28 14.01 1.08
N THR A 23 -1.46 14.63 0.93
CA THR A 23 -2.74 13.99 1.26
C THR A 23 -2.91 12.67 0.49
N ALA A 24 -2.67 12.68 -0.82
CA ALA A 24 -2.72 11.49 -1.66
C ALA A 24 -1.71 10.43 -1.21
N ALA A 25 -0.43 10.81 -1.07
CA ALA A 25 0.63 9.87 -0.70
C ALA A 25 0.39 9.23 0.68
N THR A 26 0.02 10.00 1.70
CA THR A 26 -0.30 9.44 3.03
C THR A 26 -1.61 8.65 3.04
N GLY A 27 -2.54 8.95 2.14
CA GLY A 27 -3.76 8.15 2.00
C GLY A 27 -3.49 6.78 1.35
N MET A 28 -2.61 6.75 0.35
CA MET A 28 -2.15 5.49 -0.26
C MET A 28 -1.28 4.67 0.69
N ASP A 29 -0.55 5.32 1.60
CA ASP A 29 0.14 4.67 2.70
C ASP A 29 -0.84 3.91 3.60
N ALA A 30 -1.90 4.58 4.07
CA ALA A 30 -2.97 3.95 4.84
C ALA A 30 -3.68 2.82 4.08
N LEU A 31 -3.85 2.95 2.76
CA LEU A 31 -4.40 1.89 1.93
C LEU A 31 -3.46 0.68 1.88
N SER A 32 -2.16 0.92 1.77
CA SER A 32 -1.13 -0.12 1.76
C SER A 32 -1.11 -0.86 3.10
N HIS A 33 -1.15 -0.14 4.23
CA HIS A 33 -1.28 -0.77 5.56
C HIS A 33 -2.46 -1.74 5.63
N ALA A 34 -3.65 -1.31 5.17
CA ALA A 34 -4.84 -2.15 5.23
C ALA A 34 -4.76 -3.37 4.30
N ILE A 35 -4.24 -3.21 3.07
CA ILE A 35 -4.12 -4.32 2.12
C ILE A 35 -3.03 -5.29 2.57
N GLU A 36 -1.89 -4.80 3.06
CA GLU A 36 -0.82 -5.66 3.57
C GLU A 36 -1.22 -6.44 4.81
N ALA A 37 -2.01 -5.84 5.71
CA ALA A 37 -2.59 -6.56 6.84
C ALA A 37 -3.46 -7.74 6.38
N MET A 38 -4.25 -7.58 5.30
CA MET A 38 -5.10 -8.66 4.76
C MET A 38 -4.30 -9.83 4.18
N HIS A 39 -3.16 -9.56 3.55
CA HIS A 39 -2.33 -10.61 2.96
C HIS A 39 -1.12 -11.00 3.82
N SER A 40 -1.05 -10.53 5.06
CA SER A 40 0.00 -10.95 5.97
C SER A 40 -0.19 -12.40 6.43
N ARG A 41 0.92 -13.06 6.74
CA ARG A 41 0.93 -14.37 7.41
C ARG A 41 0.43 -14.32 8.85
N GLU A 42 0.43 -13.15 9.47
CA GLU A 42 -0.07 -12.90 10.84
C GLU A 42 -1.48 -12.32 10.83
N ARG A 43 -2.21 -12.37 9.70
CA ARG A 43 -3.59 -11.90 9.62
C ARG A 43 -4.49 -12.62 10.62
N GLU A 44 -5.46 -11.89 11.15
CA GLU A 44 -6.45 -12.43 12.08
C GLU A 44 -7.81 -11.70 11.92
N PRO A 45 -8.94 -12.31 12.32
CA PRO A 45 -10.27 -11.82 11.96
C PRO A 45 -10.61 -10.39 12.40
N VAL A 46 -10.07 -9.91 13.51
CA VAL A 46 -10.29 -8.52 13.97
C VAL A 46 -9.54 -7.53 13.10
N ALA A 47 -8.26 -7.79 12.81
CA ALA A 47 -7.46 -7.04 11.87
C ALA A 47 -8.09 -7.05 10.46
N ASP A 48 -8.61 -8.18 10.00
CA ASP A 48 -9.29 -8.28 8.72
C ASP A 48 -10.53 -7.37 8.65
N ALA A 49 -11.36 -7.37 9.70
CA ALA A 49 -12.54 -6.51 9.76
C ALA A 49 -12.18 -5.02 9.70
N LEU A 50 -11.13 -4.62 10.43
CA LEU A 50 -10.61 -3.26 10.44
C LEU A 50 -10.02 -2.87 9.07
N ALA A 51 -9.21 -3.73 8.48
CA ALA A 51 -8.58 -3.52 7.19
C ALA A 51 -9.62 -3.38 6.06
N LEU A 52 -10.57 -4.30 5.97
CA LEU A 52 -11.62 -4.25 4.95
C LEU A 52 -12.50 -3.01 5.10
N HIS A 53 -12.76 -2.54 6.32
CA HIS A 53 -13.52 -1.30 6.50
C HIS A 53 -12.67 -0.06 6.14
N ALA A 54 -11.39 -0.05 6.51
CA ALA A 54 -10.45 1.00 6.13
C ALA A 54 -10.35 1.14 4.61
N ILE A 55 -10.21 0.03 3.87
CA ILE A 55 -10.15 0.01 2.39
C ILE A 55 -11.39 0.68 1.79
N ARG A 56 -12.59 0.33 2.26
CA ARG A 56 -13.86 0.93 1.80
C ARG A 56 -13.88 2.44 2.01
N LEU A 57 -13.52 2.88 3.22
CA LEU A 57 -13.51 4.29 3.59
C LEU A 57 -12.49 5.07 2.75
N ILE A 58 -11.24 4.60 2.66
CA ILE A 58 -10.17 5.29 1.93
C ILE A 58 -10.56 5.46 0.46
N ARG A 59 -11.05 4.40 -0.19
CA ARG A 59 -11.54 4.44 -1.57
C ARG A 59 -12.62 5.52 -1.77
N GLU A 60 -13.53 5.65 -0.80
CA GLU A 60 -14.63 6.63 -0.84
C GLU A 60 -14.14 8.08 -0.62
N VAL A 61 -13.32 8.32 0.41
CA VAL A 61 -13.09 9.69 0.91
C VAL A 61 -11.75 10.29 0.51
N LEU A 62 -10.74 9.49 0.16
CA LEU A 62 -9.42 10.03 -0.20
C LEU A 62 -9.46 10.96 -1.42
N PRO A 63 -10.20 10.66 -2.52
CA PRO A 63 -10.33 11.60 -3.64
C PRO A 63 -10.97 12.93 -3.23
N VAL A 64 -11.90 12.90 -2.28
CA VAL A 64 -12.52 14.12 -1.72
C VAL A 64 -11.51 14.90 -0.88
N CYS A 65 -10.70 14.24 -0.06
CA CYS A 65 -9.65 14.90 0.71
C CYS A 65 -8.62 15.61 -0.17
N VAL A 66 -8.31 15.05 -1.35
CA VAL A 66 -7.38 15.64 -2.32
C VAL A 66 -8.02 16.80 -3.09
N SER A 67 -9.25 16.64 -3.58
CA SER A 67 -9.93 17.63 -4.43
C SER A 67 -10.61 18.77 -3.65
N SER A 68 -11.02 18.51 -2.41
CA SER A 68 -11.68 19.46 -1.51
C SER A 68 -11.00 19.45 -0.13
N PRO A 69 -9.77 20.02 0.00
CA PRO A 69 -8.95 19.87 1.22
C PRO A 69 -9.58 20.33 2.53
N GLY A 70 -10.55 21.25 2.46
CA GLY A 70 -11.30 21.79 3.61
C GLY A 70 -12.55 20.99 4.00
N ASP A 71 -12.85 19.88 3.33
CA ASP A 71 -13.95 19.00 3.73
C ASP A 71 -13.59 18.22 5.01
N LEU A 72 -13.96 18.79 6.15
CA LEU A 72 -13.69 18.20 7.47
C LEU A 72 -14.35 16.83 7.66
N TRP A 73 -15.45 16.55 6.97
CA TRP A 73 -16.12 15.26 7.05
C TRP A 73 -15.29 14.17 6.36
N ALA A 74 -14.82 14.45 5.14
CA ALA A 74 -13.92 13.57 4.42
C ALA A 74 -12.60 13.37 5.17
N ARG A 75 -12.00 14.45 5.70
CA ARG A 75 -10.78 14.40 6.52
C ARG A 75 -10.96 13.54 7.77
N GLY A 76 -12.06 13.70 8.49
CA GLY A 76 -12.36 12.91 9.68
C GLY A 76 -12.52 11.42 9.36
N ARG A 77 -13.22 11.09 8.27
CA ARG A 77 -13.34 9.69 7.80
C ARG A 77 -12.00 9.11 7.36
N GLN A 78 -11.14 9.91 6.71
CA GLN A 78 -9.80 9.47 6.33
C GLN A 78 -8.92 9.19 7.55
N LEU A 79 -9.01 10.02 8.60
CA LEU A 79 -8.31 9.79 9.87
C LEU A 79 -8.78 8.50 10.54
N LEU A 80 -10.10 8.27 10.59
CA LEU A 80 -10.66 7.02 11.11
C LEU A 80 -10.19 5.81 10.31
N ALA A 81 -10.22 5.90 8.98
CA ALA A 81 -9.77 4.82 8.11
C ALA A 81 -8.27 4.52 8.28
N SER A 82 -7.42 5.55 8.36
CA SER A 82 -6.00 5.41 8.65
C SER A 82 -5.77 4.78 10.03
N THR A 83 -6.57 5.14 11.04
CA THR A 83 -6.49 4.55 12.38
C THR A 83 -6.87 3.07 12.37
N MET A 84 -7.92 2.69 11.64
CA MET A 84 -8.32 1.29 11.48
C MET A 84 -7.25 0.49 10.75
N ALA A 85 -6.68 1.04 9.67
CA ALA A 85 -5.54 0.44 8.97
C ALA A 85 -4.33 0.27 9.91
N GLY A 86 -4.07 1.29 10.74
CA GLY A 86 -3.06 1.30 11.80
C GLY A 86 -3.23 0.16 12.79
N ALA A 87 -4.44 0.00 13.32
CA ALA A 87 -4.78 -1.08 14.23
C ALA A 87 -4.68 -2.46 13.55
N ALA A 88 -5.07 -2.57 12.28
CA ALA A 88 -4.96 -3.81 11.51
C ALA A 88 -3.50 -4.23 11.34
N PHE A 89 -2.64 -3.37 10.78
CA PHE A 89 -1.23 -3.72 10.56
C PHE A 89 -0.43 -3.80 11.86
N SER A 90 -0.84 -3.14 12.95
CA SER A 90 -0.17 -3.31 14.25
C SER A 90 -0.29 -4.74 14.79
N ASN A 91 -1.37 -5.45 14.44
CA ASN A 91 -1.59 -6.84 14.82
C ASN A 91 -1.10 -7.81 13.74
N ALA A 92 -1.44 -7.53 12.47
CA ALA A 92 -1.12 -8.40 11.35
C ALA A 92 0.24 -8.12 10.70
N GLN A 93 0.94 -7.05 11.06
CA GLN A 93 2.17 -6.57 10.40
C GLN A 93 1.94 -6.17 8.91
N VAL A 94 3.03 -5.74 8.27
CA VAL A 94 3.12 -5.38 6.84
C VAL A 94 4.08 -6.32 6.12
N GLY A 95 4.14 -6.26 4.78
CA GLY A 95 4.86 -7.22 3.96
C GLY A 95 5.82 -6.59 2.96
N LEU A 96 5.83 -7.16 1.75
CA LEU A 96 6.78 -6.80 0.69
C LEU A 96 6.63 -5.34 0.21
N VAL A 97 5.44 -4.73 0.27
CA VAL A 97 5.29 -3.31 -0.14
C VAL A 97 6.13 -2.42 0.76
N HIS A 98 5.98 -2.54 2.08
CA HIS A 98 6.77 -1.77 3.03
C HIS A 98 8.26 -2.11 2.96
N ALA A 99 8.63 -3.38 2.80
CA ALA A 99 10.03 -3.78 2.63
C ALA A 99 10.70 -3.09 1.43
N MET A 100 10.01 -3.03 0.29
CA MET A 100 10.50 -2.31 -0.89
C MET A 100 10.60 -0.80 -0.62
N SER A 101 9.56 -0.22 -0.02
CA SER A 101 9.48 1.21 0.27
C SER A 101 10.49 1.71 1.28
N HIS A 102 10.78 0.96 2.34
CA HIS A 102 11.85 1.26 3.30
C HIS A 102 13.19 1.34 2.58
N THR A 103 13.45 0.37 1.70
CA THR A 103 14.74 0.24 1.02
C THR A 103 14.99 1.39 0.04
N VAL A 104 14.03 1.72 -0.83
CA VAL A 104 14.17 2.84 -1.78
C VAL A 104 14.12 4.19 -1.07
N GLY A 105 13.29 4.33 -0.04
CA GLY A 105 13.20 5.53 0.79
C GLY A 105 14.53 5.84 1.49
N ALA A 106 15.17 4.82 2.09
CA ALA A 106 16.45 4.96 2.78
C ALA A 106 17.60 5.38 1.83
N ARG A 107 17.59 4.91 0.58
CA ARG A 107 18.67 5.19 -0.39
C ARG A 107 18.48 6.46 -1.19
N PHE A 108 17.24 6.80 -1.54
CA PHE A 108 16.93 7.86 -2.50
C PHE A 108 16.01 8.95 -1.94
N SER A 109 15.69 8.92 -0.64
CA SER A 109 14.82 9.89 0.02
C SER A 109 13.43 10.03 -0.65
N ILE A 110 12.94 8.93 -1.22
CA ILE A 110 11.58 8.89 -1.78
C ILE A 110 10.58 8.91 -0.62
N HIS A 111 9.54 9.74 -0.75
CA HIS A 111 8.47 9.83 0.24
C HIS A 111 7.81 8.45 0.45
N HIS A 112 7.70 8.01 1.70
CA HIS A 112 7.28 6.64 2.03
C HIS A 112 5.94 6.22 1.42
N GLY A 113 4.88 7.02 1.62
CA GLY A 113 3.56 6.73 1.05
C GLY A 113 3.51 6.75 -0.49
N LEU A 114 4.44 7.47 -1.15
CA LEU A 114 4.56 7.45 -2.60
C LEU A 114 5.22 6.15 -3.05
N ALA A 115 6.30 5.72 -2.39
CA ALA A 115 6.93 4.44 -2.67
C ALA A 115 5.94 3.28 -2.46
N ASN A 116 5.17 3.30 -1.37
CA ASN A 116 4.11 2.33 -1.10
C ASN A 116 3.07 2.31 -2.23
N SER A 117 2.61 3.48 -2.67
CA SER A 117 1.67 3.62 -3.78
C SER A 117 2.17 3.00 -5.09
N ILE A 118 3.47 3.14 -5.40
CA ILE A 118 4.08 2.58 -6.61
C ILE A 118 4.24 1.06 -6.47
N CYS A 119 4.74 0.59 -5.33
CA CYS A 119 5.02 -0.84 -5.11
C CYS A 119 3.75 -1.70 -5.00
N LEU A 120 2.71 -1.20 -4.34
CA LEU A 120 1.49 -1.94 -4.01
C LEU A 120 0.87 -2.73 -5.18
N PRO A 121 0.55 -2.14 -6.36
CA PRO A 121 -0.04 -2.90 -7.45
C PRO A 121 0.87 -4.01 -8.00
N HIS A 122 2.19 -3.90 -7.88
CA HIS A 122 3.11 -4.94 -8.32
C HIS A 122 3.22 -6.08 -7.31
N VAL A 123 3.19 -5.75 -6.01
CA VAL A 123 3.19 -6.74 -4.94
C VAL A 123 1.86 -7.52 -4.88
N VAL A 124 0.72 -6.87 -5.14
CA VAL A 124 -0.56 -7.56 -5.27
C VAL A 124 -0.49 -8.65 -6.34
N ARG A 125 0.08 -8.34 -7.52
CA ARG A 125 0.28 -9.33 -8.58
C ARG A 125 1.28 -10.43 -8.18
N PHE A 126 2.36 -10.07 -7.50
CA PHE A 126 3.37 -11.03 -7.03
C PHE A 126 2.79 -12.05 -6.02
N ASN A 127 1.95 -11.58 -5.11
CA ASN A 127 1.33 -12.39 -4.06
C ASN A 127 0.04 -13.11 -4.52
N ALA A 128 -0.39 -12.94 -5.77
CA ALA A 128 -1.70 -13.41 -6.25
C ALA A 128 -1.93 -14.92 -6.03
N GLU A 129 -0.92 -15.75 -6.25
CA GLU A 129 -1.01 -17.21 -6.04
C GLU A 129 -1.19 -17.59 -4.55
N ALA A 130 -0.67 -16.77 -3.63
CA ALA A 130 -0.75 -17.02 -2.19
C ALA A 130 -1.99 -16.41 -1.53
N CYS A 131 -2.69 -15.50 -2.22
CA CYS A 131 -3.70 -14.62 -1.63
C CYS A 131 -5.07 -14.69 -2.30
N GLY A 132 -5.41 -15.80 -2.97
CA GLY A 132 -6.59 -15.91 -3.83
C GLY A 132 -7.90 -15.40 -3.21
N GLU A 133 -8.41 -16.07 -2.17
CA GLU A 133 -9.65 -15.66 -1.49
C GLU A 133 -9.52 -14.28 -0.83
N VAL A 134 -8.34 -13.97 -0.26
CA VAL A 134 -8.04 -12.69 0.39
C VAL A 134 -8.24 -11.52 -0.58
N TYR A 135 -7.69 -11.63 -1.79
CA TYR A 135 -7.81 -10.56 -2.77
C TYR A 135 -9.21 -10.44 -3.37
N ARG A 136 -10.07 -11.46 -3.27
CA ARG A 136 -11.50 -11.29 -3.56
C ARG A 136 -12.17 -10.41 -2.52
N GLU A 137 -11.87 -10.61 -1.24
CA GLU A 137 -12.40 -9.76 -0.17
C GLU A 137 -11.92 -8.32 -0.30
N VAL A 138 -10.62 -8.14 -0.57
CA VAL A 138 -10.03 -6.82 -0.82
C VAL A 138 -10.64 -6.18 -2.07
N ALA A 139 -10.82 -6.93 -3.17
CA ALA A 139 -11.47 -6.44 -4.38
C ALA A 139 -12.89 -5.94 -4.09
N MET A 140 -13.70 -6.72 -3.37
CA MET A 140 -15.06 -6.30 -2.97
C MET A 140 -15.03 -5.04 -2.11
N ALA A 141 -14.13 -4.96 -1.13
CA ALA A 141 -13.97 -3.77 -0.28
C ALA A 141 -13.52 -2.53 -1.08
N PHE A 142 -12.66 -2.72 -2.08
CA PHE A 142 -12.20 -1.66 -2.98
C PHE A 142 -13.18 -1.37 -4.13
N GLY A 143 -14.31 -2.06 -4.21
CA GLY A 143 -15.33 -1.86 -5.23
C GLY A 143 -14.93 -2.36 -6.62
N VAL A 144 -14.12 -3.42 -6.68
CA VAL A 144 -13.68 -4.15 -7.87
C VAL A 144 -14.47 -5.46 -7.96
N ASP A 145 -14.87 -5.84 -9.17
CA ASP A 145 -15.58 -7.11 -9.39
C ASP A 145 -14.69 -8.32 -8.98
N PRO A 146 -15.14 -9.18 -8.05
CA PRO A 146 -14.37 -10.33 -7.58
C PRO A 146 -14.56 -11.59 -8.44
N SER A 147 -15.18 -11.50 -9.62
CA SER A 147 -15.41 -12.66 -10.51
C SER A 147 -14.16 -13.06 -11.32
N GLY A 148 -14.06 -14.35 -11.66
CA GLY A 148 -12.95 -14.94 -12.42
C GLY A 148 -12.03 -15.81 -11.56
N SER A 149 -10.87 -16.17 -12.08
CA SER A 149 -9.80 -16.85 -11.34
C SER A 149 -9.12 -15.92 -10.34
N ASP A 150 -8.40 -16.48 -9.37
CA ASP A 150 -7.70 -15.69 -8.33
C ASP A 150 -6.68 -14.71 -8.93
N ILE A 151 -5.96 -15.16 -9.97
CA ILE A 151 -4.99 -14.33 -10.69
C ILE A 151 -5.67 -13.17 -11.43
N GLU A 152 -6.81 -13.42 -12.09
CA GLU A 152 -7.58 -12.38 -12.78
C GLU A 152 -8.13 -11.33 -11.80
N VAL A 153 -8.60 -11.75 -10.63
CA VAL A 153 -9.07 -10.84 -9.59
C VAL A 153 -7.92 -10.00 -9.04
N ALA A 154 -6.78 -10.62 -8.74
CA ALA A 154 -5.60 -9.91 -8.24
C ALA A 154 -5.07 -8.88 -9.26
N ASP A 155 -5.01 -9.23 -10.54
CA ASP A 155 -4.58 -8.32 -11.60
C ASP A 155 -5.56 -7.14 -11.79
N ARG A 156 -6.87 -7.42 -11.72
CA ARG A 156 -7.90 -6.38 -11.77
C ARG A 156 -7.84 -5.44 -10.57
N LEU A 157 -7.64 -5.99 -9.37
CA LEU A 157 -7.44 -5.21 -8.15
C LEU A 157 -6.19 -4.33 -8.26
N ALA A 158 -5.05 -4.90 -8.67
CA ALA A 158 -3.81 -4.17 -8.86
C ALA A 158 -3.96 -3.02 -9.87
N SER A 159 -4.62 -3.28 -11.00
CA SER A 159 -4.89 -2.26 -12.02
C SER A 159 -5.81 -1.15 -11.49
N ALA A 160 -6.79 -1.49 -10.65
CA ALA A 160 -7.68 -0.50 -10.03
C ALA A 160 -6.95 0.36 -8.99
N ILE A 161 -6.03 -0.22 -8.20
CA ILE A 161 -5.18 0.51 -7.25
C ILE A 161 -4.27 1.49 -7.99
N GLU A 162 -3.61 1.04 -9.06
CA GLU A 162 -2.76 1.88 -9.90
C GLU A 162 -3.56 3.04 -10.53
N ALA A 163 -4.73 2.76 -11.10
CA ALA A 163 -5.62 3.79 -11.64
C ALA A 163 -6.12 4.77 -10.57
N PHE A 164 -6.39 4.29 -9.35
CA PHE A 164 -6.77 5.12 -8.22
C PHE A 164 -5.64 6.07 -7.83
N ALA A 165 -4.40 5.57 -7.68
CA ALA A 165 -3.23 6.41 -7.39
C ALA A 165 -2.98 7.47 -8.47
N LEU A 166 -3.07 7.10 -9.75
CA LEU A 166 -2.96 8.02 -10.88
C LEU A 166 -4.07 9.09 -10.84
N GLY A 167 -5.30 8.71 -10.51
CA GLY A 167 -6.43 9.63 -10.34
C GLY A 167 -6.25 10.63 -9.19
N LEU A 168 -5.41 10.32 -8.21
CA LEU A 168 -5.02 11.22 -7.11
C LEU A 168 -3.81 12.11 -7.48
N GLY A 169 -3.25 11.96 -8.68
CA GLY A 169 -2.11 12.72 -9.17
C GLY A 169 -0.74 12.21 -8.70
N LEU A 170 -0.65 10.96 -8.25
CA LEU A 170 0.62 10.34 -7.88
C LEU A 170 1.31 9.71 -9.09
N PRO A 171 2.65 9.83 -9.23
CA PRO A 171 3.43 9.02 -10.15
C PRO A 171 3.25 7.52 -9.89
N SER A 172 3.35 6.71 -10.95
CA SER A 172 3.17 5.25 -10.88
C SER A 172 4.44 4.44 -11.06
N ARG A 173 5.62 5.08 -11.14
CA ARG A 173 6.89 4.38 -11.43
C ARG A 173 8.12 5.13 -10.90
N PHE A 174 9.17 4.38 -10.57
CA PHE A 174 10.40 4.96 -10.01
C PHE A 174 11.28 5.70 -11.02
N THR A 175 11.14 5.44 -12.34
CA THR A 175 11.86 6.23 -13.36
C THR A 175 11.53 7.72 -13.29
N ASP A 176 10.31 8.07 -12.87
CA ASP A 176 9.88 9.47 -12.75
C ASP A 176 10.44 10.15 -11.49
N LEU A 177 11.10 9.39 -10.61
CA LEU A 177 11.58 9.83 -9.29
C LEU A 177 13.11 9.89 -9.19
N GLY A 178 13.83 9.71 -10.30
CA GLY A 178 15.30 9.84 -10.35
C GLY A 178 16.07 8.67 -9.72
N VAL A 179 15.42 7.53 -9.47
CA VAL A 179 16.11 6.31 -9.06
C VAL A 179 16.93 5.80 -10.27
N PRO A 180 18.23 5.50 -10.14
CA PRO A 180 19.04 5.03 -11.25
C PRO A 180 18.79 3.52 -11.51
N PRO A 181 18.83 3.07 -12.78
CA PRO A 181 18.43 1.70 -13.13
C PRO A 181 19.41 0.64 -12.60
N ASP A 182 20.67 0.98 -12.40
CA ASP A 182 21.70 0.11 -11.83
C ASP A 182 21.52 -0.12 -10.31
N ALA A 183 20.58 0.57 -9.66
CA ALA A 183 20.28 0.35 -8.24
C ALA A 183 19.35 -0.85 -7.99
N LEU A 184 18.66 -1.38 -9.02
CA LEU A 184 17.59 -2.37 -8.83
C LEU A 184 18.07 -3.67 -8.16
N GLU A 185 19.22 -4.20 -8.55
CA GLU A 185 19.80 -5.40 -7.93
C GLU A 185 20.06 -5.18 -6.44
N GLY A 186 20.70 -4.05 -6.10
CA GLY A 186 20.98 -3.70 -4.71
C GLY A 186 19.72 -3.39 -3.90
N LEU A 187 18.67 -2.87 -4.53
CA LEU A 187 17.36 -2.65 -3.90
C LEU A 187 16.67 -3.98 -3.62
N ALA A 188 16.70 -4.93 -4.56
CA ALA A 188 16.14 -6.27 -4.37
C ALA A 188 16.85 -7.02 -3.23
N GLU A 189 18.18 -6.96 -3.19
CA GLU A 189 18.98 -7.57 -2.11
C GLU A 189 18.63 -6.97 -0.75
N ALA A 190 18.60 -5.64 -0.63
CA ALA A 190 18.27 -5.02 0.66
C ALA A 190 16.79 -5.22 1.06
N THR A 191 15.87 -5.31 0.09
CA THR A 191 14.46 -5.64 0.36
C THR A 191 14.35 -7.00 1.06
N LEU A 192 15.10 -8.01 0.60
CA LEU A 192 15.09 -9.36 1.19
C LEU A 192 15.45 -9.36 2.69
N TYR A 193 16.29 -8.42 3.13
CA TYR A 193 16.74 -8.30 4.52
C TYR A 193 15.87 -7.37 5.38
N ASP A 194 14.84 -6.73 4.82
CA ASP A 194 13.89 -5.94 5.61
C ASP A 194 13.05 -6.86 6.50
N GLY A 195 12.85 -6.45 7.76
CA GLY A 195 12.12 -7.24 8.74
C GLY A 195 10.67 -7.55 8.36
N SER A 196 10.04 -6.72 7.51
CA SER A 196 8.67 -6.92 7.05
C SER A 196 8.51 -8.14 6.15
N MET A 197 9.59 -8.59 5.50
CA MET A 197 9.56 -9.74 4.58
C MET A 197 9.08 -11.04 5.23
N VAL A 198 9.32 -11.21 6.55
CA VAL A 198 8.92 -12.42 7.27
C VAL A 198 7.41 -12.62 7.29
N TYR A 199 6.63 -11.54 7.19
CA TYR A 199 5.18 -11.55 7.27
C TYR A 199 4.51 -11.57 5.89
N ASN A 200 5.24 -11.41 4.79
CA ASN A 200 4.66 -11.43 3.45
C ASN A 200 4.04 -12.81 3.12
N ALA A 201 2.88 -12.82 2.46
CA ALA A 201 2.13 -14.03 2.12
C ALA A 201 2.98 -15.09 1.42
N ARG A 202 3.74 -14.65 0.41
CA ARG A 202 4.68 -15.47 -0.32
C ARG A 202 6.04 -15.37 0.36
N PHE A 203 6.53 -16.52 0.85
CA PHE A 203 7.89 -16.63 1.34
C PHE A 203 8.88 -16.42 0.19
N VAL A 204 9.93 -15.67 0.45
CA VAL A 204 10.98 -15.36 -0.52
C VAL A 204 12.34 -15.62 0.12
N SER A 205 13.18 -16.40 -0.56
CA SER A 205 14.52 -16.75 -0.07
C SER A 205 15.66 -16.20 -0.93
N ASP A 206 15.34 -15.71 -2.12
CA ASP A 206 16.32 -15.17 -3.06
C ASP A 206 15.85 -13.82 -3.60
N ALA A 207 16.75 -12.83 -3.63
CA ALA A 207 16.48 -11.50 -4.17
C ALA A 207 16.10 -11.56 -5.67
N ALA A 208 16.55 -12.59 -6.39
CA ALA A 208 16.16 -12.84 -7.78
C ALA A 208 14.64 -13.05 -7.97
N GLU A 209 13.91 -13.45 -6.93
CA GLU A 209 12.44 -13.57 -6.98
C GLU A 209 11.73 -12.21 -6.87
N ILE A 210 12.37 -11.23 -6.23
CA ILE A 210 11.84 -9.88 -6.00
C ILE A 210 12.25 -8.92 -7.12
N LEU A 211 13.41 -9.16 -7.76
CA LEU A 211 13.93 -8.31 -8.82
C LEU A 211 12.89 -8.04 -9.94
N PRO A 212 12.12 -9.02 -10.44
CA PRO A 212 11.07 -8.75 -11.43
C PRO A 212 9.94 -7.85 -10.90
N VAL A 213 9.70 -7.81 -9.59
CA VAL A 213 8.74 -6.88 -8.96
C VAL A 213 9.31 -5.47 -8.96
N TRP A 214 10.59 -5.33 -8.64
CA TRP A 214 11.33 -4.07 -8.74
C TRP A 214 11.36 -3.52 -10.16
N GLU A 215 11.66 -4.35 -11.16
CA GLU A 215 11.68 -3.94 -12.58
C GLU A 215 10.30 -3.42 -13.02
N LYS A 216 9.22 -4.12 -12.66
CA LYS A 216 7.85 -3.67 -12.97
C LYS A 216 7.50 -2.36 -12.28
N ALA A 217 7.88 -2.19 -11.01
CA ALA A 217 7.67 -0.93 -10.27
C ALA A 217 8.55 0.22 -10.81
N TYR A 218 9.71 -0.12 -11.38
CA TYR A 218 10.63 0.85 -11.94
C TYR A 218 10.17 1.38 -13.29
N TYR A 219 9.81 0.50 -14.22
CA TYR A 219 9.42 0.86 -15.59
C TYR A 219 7.92 1.08 -15.80
N GLY A 220 7.07 0.53 -14.92
CA GLY A 220 5.61 0.43 -15.09
C GLY A 220 5.18 -0.83 -15.86
N VAL A 221 3.89 -1.15 -15.83
CA VAL A 221 3.34 -2.32 -16.56
C VAL A 221 3.30 -2.04 -18.06
N GLY A 222 3.98 -2.85 -18.88
CA GLY A 222 3.82 -2.86 -20.35
C GLY A 222 4.99 -2.37 -21.19
N ARG A 223 6.21 -2.25 -20.64
CA ARG A 223 7.43 -2.04 -21.44
C ARG A 223 8.58 -2.92 -20.94
N PRO A 224 9.45 -3.41 -21.85
CA PRO A 224 10.59 -4.25 -21.51
C PRO A 224 11.60 -3.51 -20.64
#